data_AF-A0A9D5NPH4-F1
#
_entry.id   AF-A0A9D5NPH4-F1
#
_cell.length_a   1.000
_cell.length_b   1.000
_cell.length_c   1.000
_cell.angle_alpha   90.00
_cell.angle_beta   90.00
_cell.angle_gamma   90.00
#
_symmetry.space_group_name_H-M   'P 1'
#
loop_
_entity.id
_entity.type
_entity.pdbx_description
1 polymer ?
#
loop_
_entity_poly.entity_id
_entity_poly.type
_entity_poly.pdbx_seq_one_letter_code
_entity_poly.pdbx_strand_id
1 'polypeptide(L)'
;MKRMMYMVAATLLCIAATAQESEFLRRYNVLVGRVGPAGLGVETLLDNWSKEEPDNPDQLVARFHYYIVKSQGTEIVNRRDAKYLGLAPVLSLKDSTGTDVHYYELLTYDEALFAEALKAADKAIAVYPERLDFRFMKANAYLSYERESPDMALSNLIALVHEFMSGSGEWVYPQDAGAVSPVDKETFAQLMQEYCYSFYSLGTPSGYEAFYKLSVKMNSFYPKNTDFLCNIGSYHMVAQNNCKTALKYYDKVLKIKPDDYSALNNSVLAARKLKNPKLEKKYMKMLK
;
A
#
# COMPACT_ATOMS: atom_id res chain seq x y z
N MET A 1 11.74 54.45 -49.24
CA MET A 1 10.86 55.40 -48.51
C MET A 1 10.13 54.66 -47.41
N LYS A 2 10.08 55.27 -46.23
CA LYS A 2 9.49 54.78 -44.97
C LYS A 2 7.98 54.55 -45.07
N ARG A 3 7.47 53.55 -44.33
CA ARG A 3 6.30 53.56 -43.39
C ARG A 3 5.81 52.11 -43.16
N MET A 4 6.15 51.47 -42.04
CA MET A 4 5.32 51.33 -40.82
C MET A 4 3.93 50.74 -41.08
N MET A 5 3.63 49.53 -40.57
CA MET A 5 2.62 49.30 -39.52
C MET A 5 2.37 47.80 -39.20
N TYR A 6 2.71 47.46 -37.95
CA TYR A 6 2.18 46.46 -37.01
C TYR A 6 2.14 44.95 -37.33
N MET A 7 3.16 44.28 -36.78
CA MET A 7 3.10 42.96 -36.15
C MET A 7 2.04 42.95 -35.03
N VAL A 8 1.09 42.02 -35.07
CA VAL A 8 0.40 41.54 -33.88
C VAL A 8 0.76 40.07 -33.73
N ALA A 9 1.91 39.83 -33.08
CA ALA A 9 2.19 38.54 -32.50
C ALA A 9 1.39 38.47 -31.19
N ALA A 10 0.26 37.78 -31.22
CA ALA A 10 -0.41 37.38 -29.99
C ALA A 10 0.42 36.26 -29.35
N THR A 11 1.45 36.65 -28.59
CA THR A 11 2.06 35.78 -27.60
C THR A 11 1.00 35.49 -26.54
N LEU A 12 0.30 34.37 -26.69
CA LEU A 12 -0.32 33.68 -25.58
C LEU A 12 0.80 33.33 -24.61
N LEU A 13 1.01 34.20 -23.61
CA LEU A 13 1.66 33.80 -22.38
C LEU A 13 0.77 32.72 -21.77
N CYS A 14 1.07 31.45 -22.05
CA CYS A 14 0.82 30.39 -21.11
C CYS A 14 1.69 30.69 -19.89
N ILE A 15 1.14 31.48 -18.96
CA ILE A 15 1.63 31.45 -17.59
C ILE A 15 1.31 30.03 -17.13
N ALA A 16 2.30 29.14 -17.23
CA ALA A 16 2.33 27.97 -16.39
C ALA A 16 2.33 28.55 -14.97
N ALA A 17 1.17 28.51 -14.31
CA ALA A 17 1.08 28.78 -12.89
C ALA A 17 1.91 27.67 -12.24
N THR A 18 3.19 27.94 -12.00
CA THR A 18 3.95 27.17 -11.03
C THR A 18 3.18 27.34 -9.74
N ALA A 19 2.53 26.28 -9.25
CA ALA A 19 1.84 26.30 -7.98
C ALA A 19 2.84 26.77 -6.92
N GLN A 20 2.71 28.02 -6.49
CA GLN A 20 3.55 28.56 -5.44
C GLN A 20 3.17 27.80 -4.17
N GLU A 21 4.15 27.12 -3.55
CA GLU A 21 3.95 26.41 -2.27
C GLU A 21 3.21 27.35 -1.31
N SER A 22 2.08 26.90 -0.75
CA SER A 22 1.31 27.75 0.15
C SER A 22 2.14 28.10 1.38
N GLU A 23 1.96 29.30 1.92
CA GLU A 23 2.68 29.72 3.11
C GLU A 23 2.42 28.77 4.30
N PHE A 24 1.22 28.18 4.35
CA PHE A 24 0.87 27.16 5.33
C PHE A 24 1.66 25.87 5.13
N LEU A 25 1.76 25.34 3.91
CA LEU A 25 2.54 24.13 3.62
C LEU A 25 4.00 24.32 3.99
N ARG A 26 4.60 25.46 3.62
CA ARG A 26 5.98 25.80 3.99
C ARG A 26 6.18 25.81 5.51
N ARG A 27 5.29 26.48 6.25
CA ARG A 27 5.34 26.52 7.72
C ARG A 27 5.14 25.14 8.34
N TYR A 28 4.23 24.34 7.78
CA TYR A 28 3.95 22.98 8.22
C TYR A 28 5.19 22.11 8.07
N ASN A 29 5.82 22.12 6.90
CA ASN A 29 7.04 21.37 6.60
C ASN A 29 8.18 21.74 7.57
N VAL A 30 8.39 23.03 7.82
CA VAL A 30 9.41 23.50 8.78
C VAL A 30 9.07 23.07 10.21
N LEU A 31 7.81 23.16 10.62
CA LEU A 31 7.39 22.83 11.98
C LEU A 31 7.49 21.32 12.23
N VAL A 32 6.89 20.51 11.37
CA VAL A 32 6.94 19.04 11.46
C VAL A 32 8.37 18.53 11.39
N GLY A 33 9.23 19.12 10.56
CA GLY A 33 10.65 18.76 10.52
C GLY A 33 11.40 19.00 11.84
N ARG A 34 10.88 19.86 12.73
CA ARG A 34 11.49 20.16 14.04
C ARG A 34 10.86 19.41 15.20
N VAL A 35 9.54 19.27 15.20
CA VAL A 35 8.79 18.74 16.36
C VAL A 35 8.03 17.45 16.08
N GLY A 36 8.07 16.96 14.83
CA GLY A 36 7.32 15.81 14.38
C GLY A 36 5.86 16.13 14.04
N PRO A 37 5.13 15.18 13.40
CA PRO A 37 3.78 15.42 12.88
C PRO A 37 2.72 15.71 13.96
N ALA A 38 2.93 15.25 15.19
CA ALA A 38 2.04 15.51 16.33
C ALA A 38 2.70 16.43 17.39
N GLY A 39 3.76 17.15 17.02
CA GLY A 39 4.52 18.01 17.92
C GLY A 39 3.81 19.31 18.30
N LEU A 40 4.38 20.01 19.29
CA LEU A 40 3.83 21.25 19.82
C LEU A 40 3.60 22.30 18.72
N GLY A 41 2.40 22.86 18.67
CA GLY A 41 2.02 23.92 17.73
C GLY A 41 1.52 23.42 16.37
N VAL A 42 1.67 22.14 16.04
CA VAL A 42 1.19 21.60 14.75
C VAL A 42 -0.33 21.67 14.66
N GLU A 43 -1.05 21.31 15.73
CA GLU A 43 -2.52 21.39 15.75
C GLU A 43 -3.03 22.81 15.49
N THR A 44 -2.44 23.80 16.17
CA THR A 44 -2.82 25.22 15.99
C THR A 44 -2.56 25.70 14.57
N LEU A 45 -1.43 25.31 13.96
CA LEU A 45 -1.15 25.63 12.57
C LEU A 45 -2.20 24.99 11.65
N LEU A 46 -2.50 23.71 11.85
CA LEU A 46 -3.49 22.99 11.06
C LEU A 46 -4.89 23.58 11.23
N ASP A 47 -5.28 24.01 12.43
CA ASP A 47 -6.59 24.61 12.68
C ASP A 47 -6.77 25.94 11.95
N ASN A 48 -5.70 26.73 11.85
CA ASN A 48 -5.71 27.93 11.04
C ASN A 48 -5.72 27.58 9.54
N TRP A 49 -4.93 26.59 9.13
CA TRP A 49 -4.88 26.15 7.73
C TRP A 49 -6.25 25.61 7.27
N SER A 50 -6.92 24.79 8.07
CA SER A 50 -8.26 24.26 7.77
C SER A 50 -9.35 25.34 7.71
N LYS A 51 -9.14 26.52 8.32
CA LYS A 51 -10.09 27.64 8.23
C LYS A 51 -9.92 28.44 6.94
N GLU A 52 -8.67 28.70 6.57
CA GLU A 52 -8.34 29.51 5.39
C GLU A 52 -8.42 28.69 4.09
N GLU A 53 -7.97 27.44 4.12
CA GLU A 53 -7.88 26.54 2.95
C GLU A 53 -8.47 25.16 3.31
N PRO A 54 -9.78 25.07 3.61
CA PRO A 54 -10.42 23.86 4.15
C PRO A 54 -10.32 22.62 3.25
N ASP A 55 -10.21 22.85 1.94
CA ASP A 55 -10.22 21.80 0.93
C ASP A 55 -8.85 21.64 0.26
N ASN A 56 -7.80 22.29 0.77
CA ASN A 56 -6.45 22.14 0.23
C ASN A 56 -5.96 20.67 0.41
N PRO A 57 -5.44 20.02 -0.64
CA PRO A 57 -5.07 18.60 -0.57
C PRO A 57 -3.94 18.34 0.42
N ASP A 58 -2.93 19.20 0.48
CA ASP A 58 -1.82 19.08 1.43
C ASP A 58 -2.28 19.29 2.87
N GLN A 59 -3.24 20.22 3.08
CA GLN A 59 -3.88 20.43 4.38
C GLN A 59 -4.59 19.15 4.85
N LEU A 60 -5.33 18.50 3.97
CA LEU A 60 -6.10 17.29 4.27
C LEU A 60 -5.16 16.11 4.59
N VAL A 61 -4.08 15.92 3.81
CA VAL A 61 -3.02 14.95 4.11
C VAL A 61 -2.39 15.24 5.48
N ALA A 62 -2.02 16.49 5.72
CA ALA A 62 -1.38 16.93 6.96
C ALA A 62 -2.27 16.69 8.19
N ARG A 63 -3.58 16.91 8.08
CA ARG A 63 -4.55 16.66 9.15
C ARG A 63 -4.70 15.17 9.46
N PHE A 64 -4.78 14.34 8.42
CA PHE A 64 -4.78 12.89 8.61
C PHE A 64 -3.50 12.42 9.30
N HIS A 65 -2.32 12.89 8.83
CA HIS A 65 -1.03 12.55 9.43
C HIS A 65 -0.90 13.01 10.89
N TYR A 66 -1.44 14.17 11.22
CA TYR A 66 -1.49 14.64 12.61
C TYR A 66 -2.23 13.65 13.50
N TYR A 67 -3.47 13.29 13.15
CA TYR A 67 -4.28 12.41 13.98
C TYR A 67 -3.76 10.98 14.01
N ILE A 68 -3.28 10.43 12.88
CA ILE A 68 -2.76 9.05 12.86
C ILE A 68 -1.52 8.93 13.76
N VAL A 69 -0.57 9.88 13.69
CA VAL A 69 0.62 9.86 14.55
C VAL A 69 0.24 10.15 16.00
N LYS A 70 -0.65 11.11 16.25
CA LYS A 70 -1.10 11.42 17.62
C LYS A 70 -1.84 10.26 18.27
N SER A 71 -2.51 9.42 17.47
CA SER A 71 -3.21 8.23 17.97
C SER A 71 -2.26 7.08 18.34
N GLN A 72 -1.01 7.09 17.86
CA GLN A 72 -0.09 5.98 18.05
C GLN A 72 0.46 5.91 19.49
N GLY A 73 0.43 4.71 20.05
CA GLY A 73 1.26 4.29 21.18
C GLY A 73 2.04 3.05 20.81
N THR A 74 2.75 2.47 21.78
CA THR A 74 3.38 1.17 21.61
C THR A 74 3.07 0.24 22.77
N GLU A 75 3.10 -1.06 22.50
CA GLU A 75 3.07 -2.09 23.51
C GLU A 75 4.12 -3.16 23.20
N ILE A 76 4.64 -3.81 24.25
CA ILE A 76 5.53 -4.95 24.10
C ILE A 76 4.73 -6.23 24.28
N VAL A 77 4.73 -7.09 23.26
CA VAL A 77 4.18 -8.44 23.35
C VAL A 77 5.30 -9.48 23.27
N ASN A 78 5.07 -10.67 23.81
CA ASN A 78 5.96 -11.80 23.62
C ASN A 78 5.32 -12.90 22.75
N ARG A 79 6.15 -13.63 22.01
CA ARG A 79 5.78 -14.80 21.21
C ARG A 79 6.86 -15.86 21.29
N ARG A 80 6.49 -17.10 20.98
CA ARG A 80 7.43 -18.23 20.80
C ARG A 80 8.01 -18.26 19.39
N ASP A 81 7.28 -17.73 18.41
CA ASP A 81 7.76 -17.63 17.04
C ASP A 81 8.79 -16.50 16.90
N ALA A 82 9.83 -16.75 16.09
CA ALA A 82 10.90 -15.80 15.79
C ALA A 82 10.49 -14.72 14.77
N LYS A 83 9.25 -14.78 14.26
CA LYS A 83 8.62 -13.73 13.46
C LYS A 83 7.17 -13.56 13.90
N TYR A 84 6.69 -12.32 13.91
CA TYR A 84 5.30 -12.01 14.23
C TYR A 84 4.87 -10.77 13.45
N LEU A 85 3.75 -10.86 12.70
CA LEU A 85 3.24 -9.78 11.84
C LEU A 85 4.29 -9.25 10.84
N GLY A 86 5.14 -10.14 10.31
CA GLY A 86 6.25 -9.76 9.43
C GLY A 86 7.44 -9.09 10.12
N LEU A 87 7.35 -8.83 11.43
CA LEU A 87 8.40 -8.18 12.21
C LEU A 87 9.44 -9.18 12.72
N ALA A 88 10.67 -8.69 12.90
CA ALA A 88 11.70 -9.32 13.71
C ALA A 88 11.56 -8.88 15.18
N PRO A 89 11.96 -9.72 16.15
CA PRO A 89 11.89 -9.33 17.55
C PRO A 89 12.88 -8.21 17.89
N VAL A 90 12.46 -7.31 18.78
CA VAL A 90 13.33 -6.27 19.34
C VAL A 90 14.27 -6.83 20.42
N LEU A 91 13.86 -7.92 21.06
CA LEU A 91 14.64 -8.62 22.08
C LEU A 91 14.29 -10.11 22.08
N SER A 92 15.27 -10.98 22.32
CA SER A 92 15.06 -12.41 22.52
C SER A 92 15.75 -12.86 23.79
N LEU A 93 15.02 -13.54 24.67
CA LEU A 93 15.51 -14.05 25.95
C LEU A 93 15.20 -15.55 26.08
N LYS A 94 15.84 -16.20 27.05
CA LYS A 94 15.48 -17.56 27.46
C LYS A 94 14.64 -17.50 28.73
N ASP A 95 13.56 -18.27 28.77
CA ASP A 95 12.82 -18.48 30.00
C ASP A 95 13.57 -19.42 30.97
N SER A 96 12.97 -19.69 32.12
CA SER A 96 13.56 -20.55 33.17
C SER A 96 13.82 -22.00 32.71
N THR A 97 13.25 -22.42 31.59
CA THR A 97 13.46 -23.75 30.99
C THR A 97 14.54 -23.75 29.90
N GLY A 98 15.10 -22.58 29.57
CA GLY A 98 16.05 -22.41 28.48
C GLY A 98 15.40 -22.20 27.10
N THR A 99 14.06 -22.14 27.04
CA THR A 99 13.30 -21.96 25.80
C THR A 99 13.29 -20.49 25.38
N ASP A 100 13.40 -20.22 24.08
CA ASP A 100 13.40 -18.86 23.56
C ASP A 100 12.02 -18.19 23.71
N VAL A 101 12.05 -16.90 24.05
CA VAL A 101 10.92 -15.97 24.12
C VAL A 101 11.33 -14.71 23.37
N HIS A 102 10.53 -14.35 22.38
CA HIS A 102 10.78 -13.22 21.48
C HIS A 102 9.83 -12.08 21.81
N TYR A 103 10.37 -10.87 21.98
CA TYR A 103 9.62 -9.67 22.31
C TYR A 103 9.51 -8.77 21.09
N TYR A 104 8.32 -8.24 20.86
CA TYR A 104 7.97 -7.39 19.72
C TYR A 104 7.35 -6.11 20.23
N GLU A 105 7.77 -4.98 19.67
CA GLU A 105 7.10 -3.71 19.84
C GLU A 105 6.03 -3.58 18.76
N LEU A 106 4.78 -3.39 19.18
CA LEU A 106 3.64 -3.20 18.29
C LEU A 106 3.06 -1.81 18.47
N LEU A 107 2.58 -1.22 17.37
CA LEU A 107 1.78 -0.01 17.42
C LEU A 107 0.41 -0.29 18.04
N THR A 108 0.02 0.55 18.99
CA THR A 108 -1.35 0.66 19.51
C THR A 108 -1.96 1.97 19.03
N TYR A 109 -3.28 2.07 19.11
CA TYR A 109 -4.02 3.23 18.65
C TYR A 109 -5.05 3.67 19.68
N ASP A 110 -5.02 4.95 20.04
CA ASP A 110 -6.15 5.60 20.71
C ASP A 110 -7.35 5.65 19.75
N GLU A 111 -8.46 5.03 20.14
CA GLU A 111 -9.62 4.83 19.25
C GLU A 111 -10.26 6.16 18.81
N ALA A 112 -10.33 7.14 19.72
CA ALA A 112 -10.95 8.42 19.42
C ALA A 112 -10.11 9.21 18.41
N LEU A 113 -8.79 9.28 18.62
CA LEU A 113 -7.87 9.96 17.70
C LEU A 113 -7.74 9.22 16.37
N PHE A 114 -7.76 7.89 16.38
CA PHE A 114 -7.78 7.10 15.15
C PHE A 114 -9.05 7.35 14.34
N ALA A 115 -10.20 7.48 15.01
CA ALA A 115 -11.45 7.86 14.35
C ALA A 115 -11.38 9.26 13.72
N GLU A 116 -10.70 10.22 14.36
CA GLU A 116 -10.44 11.54 13.76
C GLU A 116 -9.54 11.46 12.52
N ALA A 117 -8.55 10.56 12.52
CA ALA A 117 -7.75 10.30 11.32
C ALA A 117 -8.64 9.76 10.18
N LEU A 118 -9.50 8.78 10.46
CA LEU A 118 -10.43 8.25 9.46
C LEU A 118 -11.40 9.32 8.93
N LYS A 119 -11.93 10.20 9.79
CA LYS A 119 -12.76 11.34 9.36
C LYS A 119 -11.99 12.28 8.43
N ALA A 120 -10.71 12.56 8.71
CA ALA A 120 -9.88 13.38 7.85
C ALA A 120 -9.66 12.72 6.47
N ALA A 121 -9.41 11.41 6.43
CA ALA A 121 -9.32 10.65 5.18
C ALA A 121 -10.65 10.67 4.40
N ASP A 122 -11.78 10.48 5.08
CA ASP A 122 -13.10 10.51 4.46
C ASP A 122 -13.45 11.88 3.89
N LYS A 123 -13.07 12.97 4.58
CA LYS A 123 -13.17 14.32 4.02
C LYS A 123 -12.34 14.46 2.74
N ALA A 124 -11.09 14.01 2.75
CA ALA A 124 -10.23 14.10 1.58
C ALA A 124 -10.78 13.32 0.39
N ILE A 125 -11.31 12.12 0.64
CA ILE A 125 -11.99 11.27 -0.33
C ILE A 125 -13.24 11.94 -0.91
N ALA A 126 -14.02 12.64 -0.08
CA ALA A 126 -15.23 13.33 -0.54
C ALA A 126 -14.92 14.55 -1.41
N VAL A 127 -13.85 15.29 -1.10
CA VAL A 127 -13.42 16.48 -1.85
C VAL A 127 -12.71 16.09 -3.15
N TYR A 128 -11.88 15.05 -3.10
CA TYR A 128 -11.07 14.55 -4.22
C TYR A 128 -11.36 13.07 -4.48
N PRO A 129 -12.53 12.74 -5.05
CA PRO A 129 -12.94 11.35 -5.26
C PRO A 129 -12.02 10.59 -6.23
N GLU A 130 -11.34 11.26 -7.15
CA GLU A 130 -10.47 10.68 -8.17
C GLU A 130 -9.04 10.37 -7.68
N ARG A 131 -8.66 10.88 -6.51
CA ARG A 131 -7.32 10.77 -5.95
C ARG A 131 -7.13 9.46 -5.19
N LEU A 132 -6.29 8.57 -5.73
CA LEU A 132 -6.06 7.24 -5.18
C LEU A 132 -5.25 7.24 -3.88
N ASP A 133 -4.35 8.19 -3.68
CA ASP A 133 -3.56 8.29 -2.44
C ASP A 133 -4.44 8.53 -1.20
N PHE A 134 -5.54 9.29 -1.32
CA PHE A 134 -6.50 9.45 -0.22
C PHE A 134 -7.22 8.14 0.12
N ARG A 135 -7.50 7.29 -0.88
CA ARG A 135 -8.04 5.94 -0.66
C ARG A 135 -7.00 5.06 0.05
N PHE A 136 -5.74 5.17 -0.35
CA PHE A 136 -4.63 4.41 0.24
C PHE A 136 -4.26 4.87 1.64
N MET A 137 -4.42 6.15 1.99
CA MET A 137 -4.28 6.62 3.38
C MET A 137 -5.21 5.82 4.31
N LYS A 138 -6.48 5.65 3.90
CA LYS A 138 -7.47 4.87 4.66
C LYS A 138 -7.12 3.38 4.70
N ALA A 139 -6.73 2.78 3.56
CA ALA A 139 -6.31 1.38 3.52
C ALA A 139 -5.09 1.10 4.43
N ASN A 140 -4.10 2.00 4.41
CA ASN A 140 -2.89 1.90 5.23
C ASN A 140 -3.20 2.07 6.72
N ALA A 141 -4.11 2.99 7.07
CA ALA A 141 -4.59 3.15 8.45
C ALA A 141 -5.22 1.85 8.97
N TYR A 142 -6.13 1.24 8.20
CA TYR A 142 -6.74 -0.03 8.59
C TYR A 142 -5.72 -1.15 8.73
N LEU A 143 -4.81 -1.31 7.77
CA LEU A 143 -3.80 -2.36 7.83
C LEU A 143 -2.93 -2.24 9.10
N SER A 144 -2.56 -1.02 9.48
CA SER A 144 -1.78 -0.80 10.70
C SER A 144 -2.58 -1.05 11.98
N TYR A 145 -3.87 -0.69 11.98
CA TYR A 145 -4.76 -0.83 13.13
C TYR A 145 -5.16 -2.29 13.42
N GLU A 146 -5.43 -3.08 12.38
CA GLU A 146 -6.06 -4.41 12.51
C GLU A 146 -5.10 -5.56 12.84
N ARG A 147 -3.80 -5.36 12.63
CA ARG A 147 -2.73 -6.32 12.99
C ARG A 147 -2.91 -7.71 12.35
N GLU A 148 -3.47 -8.66 13.10
CA GLU A 148 -3.56 -10.07 12.69
C GLU A 148 -4.65 -10.33 11.65
N SER A 149 -5.73 -9.53 11.64
CA SER A 149 -6.92 -9.76 10.80
C SER A 149 -7.27 -8.52 9.97
N PRO A 150 -6.68 -8.34 8.77
CA PRO A 150 -6.81 -7.11 7.98
C PRO A 150 -8.14 -7.03 7.19
N ASP A 151 -9.27 -7.23 7.87
CA ASP A 151 -10.60 -7.36 7.24
C ASP A 151 -11.15 -6.03 6.71
N MET A 152 -11.00 -4.93 7.45
CA MET A 152 -11.36 -3.58 7.03
C MET A 152 -10.46 -3.11 5.89
N ALA A 153 -9.14 -3.35 5.99
CA ALA A 153 -8.21 -3.04 4.92
C ALA A 153 -8.58 -3.81 3.63
N LEU A 154 -8.84 -5.11 3.73
CA LEU A 154 -9.28 -5.92 2.60
C LEU A 154 -10.61 -5.43 2.03
N SER A 155 -11.61 -5.18 2.88
CA SER A 155 -12.93 -4.71 2.45
C SER A 155 -12.84 -3.38 1.70
N ASN A 156 -12.05 -2.44 2.24
CA ASN A 156 -11.79 -1.15 1.62
C ASN A 156 -11.13 -1.29 0.24
N LEU A 157 -10.09 -2.15 0.12
CA LEU A 157 -9.41 -2.39 -1.15
C LEU A 157 -10.29 -3.11 -2.17
N ILE A 158 -11.11 -4.08 -1.76
CA ILE A 158 -12.05 -4.76 -2.67
C ILE A 158 -13.09 -3.77 -3.22
N ALA A 159 -13.59 -2.86 -2.38
CA ALA A 159 -14.49 -1.80 -2.82
C ALA A 159 -13.80 -0.88 -3.83
N LEU A 160 -12.56 -0.45 -3.55
CA LEU A 160 -11.76 0.39 -4.45
C LEU A 160 -11.50 -0.30 -5.80
N VAL A 161 -11.15 -1.59 -5.80
CA VAL A 161 -10.99 -2.38 -7.04
C VAL A 161 -12.30 -2.37 -7.84
N HIS A 162 -13.44 -2.49 -7.19
CA HIS A 162 -14.73 -2.47 -7.87
C HIS A 162 -15.03 -1.11 -8.50
N GLU A 163 -14.79 -0.03 -7.75
CA GLU A 163 -14.96 1.34 -8.21
C GLU A 163 -14.04 1.62 -9.41
N PHE A 164 -12.75 1.32 -9.28
CA PHE A 164 -11.75 1.51 -10.34
C PHE A 164 -12.14 0.76 -11.62
N MET A 165 -12.58 -0.49 -11.48
CA MET A 165 -12.93 -1.34 -12.62
C MET A 165 -14.26 -0.97 -13.28
N SER A 166 -15.15 -0.29 -12.57
CA SER A 166 -16.41 0.18 -13.14
C SER A 166 -16.21 1.29 -14.18
N GLY A 167 -15.02 1.89 -14.24
CA GLY A 167 -14.72 3.00 -15.14
C GLY A 167 -15.36 4.32 -14.72
N SER A 168 -15.73 4.47 -13.44
CA SER A 168 -16.46 5.62 -12.91
C SER A 168 -15.63 6.89 -12.73
N GLY A 169 -14.34 6.90 -13.06
CA GLY A 169 -13.50 8.09 -12.89
C GLY A 169 -12.17 8.04 -13.65
N GLU A 170 -11.63 9.22 -13.93
CA GLU A 170 -10.25 9.43 -14.37
C GLU A 170 -9.36 9.45 -13.12
N TRP A 171 -9.01 8.27 -12.62
CA TRP A 171 -8.20 8.13 -11.43
C TRP A 171 -6.83 8.77 -11.59
N VAL A 172 -6.38 9.49 -10.57
CA VAL A 172 -5.06 10.14 -10.56
C VAL A 172 -4.28 9.81 -9.29
N TYR A 173 -2.96 9.88 -9.41
CA TYR A 173 -2.03 9.73 -8.29
C TYR A 173 -1.06 10.92 -8.21
N PRO A 174 -0.72 11.40 -7.01
CA PRO A 174 0.30 12.44 -6.82
C PRO A 174 1.64 12.06 -7.42
N GLN A 175 2.33 13.08 -7.91
CA GLN A 175 3.72 13.04 -8.32
C GLN A 175 4.50 14.11 -7.56
N ASP A 176 5.81 14.15 -7.77
CA ASP A 176 6.66 15.20 -7.21
C ASP A 176 6.19 16.60 -7.62
N ALA A 177 6.51 17.59 -6.77
CA ALA A 177 6.16 19.00 -6.96
C ALA A 177 4.65 19.29 -7.13
N GLY A 178 3.79 18.43 -6.58
CA GLY A 178 2.33 18.67 -6.52
C GLY A 178 1.58 18.37 -7.81
N ALA A 179 2.24 17.80 -8.82
CA ALA A 179 1.56 17.31 -10.01
C ALA A 179 0.73 16.07 -9.70
N VAL A 180 -0.29 15.79 -10.52
CA VAL A 180 -1.04 14.52 -10.50
C VAL A 180 -0.99 13.88 -11.87
N SER A 181 -0.91 12.55 -11.92
CA SER A 181 -0.88 11.79 -13.17
C SER A 181 -2.02 10.78 -13.24
N PRO A 182 -2.64 10.58 -14.42
CA PRO A 182 -3.61 9.52 -14.62
C PRO A 182 -3.05 8.15 -14.27
N VAL A 183 -3.89 7.31 -13.67
CA VAL A 183 -3.55 5.94 -13.28
C VAL A 183 -4.23 4.98 -14.23
N ASP A 184 -3.43 4.31 -15.04
CA ASP A 184 -3.92 3.26 -15.89
C ASP A 184 -4.13 1.94 -15.13
N LYS A 185 -4.67 0.96 -15.85
CA LYS A 185 -4.98 -0.37 -15.31
C LYS A 185 -3.75 -1.12 -14.82
N GLU A 186 -2.62 -0.94 -15.50
CA GLU A 186 -1.37 -1.65 -15.18
C GLU A 186 -0.77 -1.09 -13.90
N THR A 187 -0.72 0.23 -13.77
CA THR A 187 -0.28 0.96 -12.58
C THR A 187 -1.18 0.62 -11.38
N PHE A 188 -2.50 0.61 -11.56
CA PHE A 188 -3.42 0.19 -10.50
C PHE A 188 -3.20 -1.26 -10.06
N ALA A 189 -2.94 -2.16 -11.01
CA ALA A 189 -2.61 -3.56 -10.68
C ALA A 189 -1.32 -3.67 -9.86
N GLN A 190 -0.30 -2.88 -10.17
CA GLN A 190 0.94 -2.81 -9.39
C GLN A 190 0.69 -2.30 -7.96
N LEU A 191 -0.09 -1.24 -7.80
CA LEU A 191 -0.48 -0.72 -6.48
C LEU A 191 -1.22 -1.79 -5.64
N MET A 192 -2.15 -2.53 -6.24
CA MET A 192 -2.83 -3.63 -5.55
C MET A 192 -1.90 -4.80 -5.21
N GLN A 193 -0.85 -5.02 -6.01
CA GLN A 193 0.15 -6.04 -5.72
C GLN A 193 0.96 -5.72 -4.46
N GLU A 194 1.21 -4.45 -4.16
CA GLU A 194 1.86 -4.03 -2.90
C GLU A 194 1.00 -4.40 -1.67
N TYR A 195 -0.32 -4.25 -1.77
CA TYR A 195 -1.25 -4.68 -0.72
C TYR A 195 -1.33 -6.20 -0.59
N CYS A 196 -1.31 -6.94 -1.71
CA CYS A 196 -1.18 -8.39 -1.67
C CYS A 196 0.09 -8.80 -0.90
N TYR A 197 1.23 -8.20 -1.22
CA TYR A 197 2.48 -8.46 -0.51
C TYR A 197 2.35 -8.13 0.99
N SER A 198 1.75 -6.98 1.32
CA SER A 198 1.53 -6.55 2.70
C SER A 198 0.72 -7.57 3.49
N PHE A 199 -0.41 -8.04 2.96
CA PHE A 199 -1.21 -9.11 3.59
C PHE A 199 -0.45 -10.43 3.73
N TYR A 200 0.32 -10.82 2.72
CA TYR A 200 1.13 -12.03 2.80
C TYR A 200 2.22 -11.92 3.88
N SER A 201 2.83 -10.75 4.01
CA SER A 201 3.94 -10.49 4.94
C SER A 201 3.54 -10.56 6.41
N LEU A 202 2.25 -10.36 6.73
CA LEU A 202 1.71 -10.55 8.08
C LEU A 202 2.01 -11.96 8.61
N GLY A 203 2.05 -12.97 7.73
CA GLY A 203 2.35 -14.35 8.11
C GLY A 203 1.27 -15.00 8.96
N THR A 204 0.08 -14.42 9.06
CA THR A 204 -1.07 -14.93 9.81
C THR A 204 -2.05 -15.67 8.89
N PRO A 205 -2.88 -16.59 9.41
CA PRO A 205 -3.94 -17.21 8.62
C PRO A 205 -4.86 -16.19 7.93
N SER A 206 -5.34 -15.18 8.65
CA SER A 206 -6.19 -14.12 8.06
C SER A 206 -5.45 -13.27 7.03
N GLY A 207 -4.16 -12.97 7.24
CA GLY A 207 -3.32 -12.30 6.24
C GLY A 207 -3.20 -13.09 4.94
N TYR A 208 -2.99 -14.41 5.03
CA TYR A 208 -2.98 -15.27 3.84
C TYR A 208 -4.33 -15.35 3.13
N GLU A 209 -5.44 -15.35 3.88
CA GLU A 209 -6.78 -15.29 3.28
C GLU A 209 -7.05 -13.95 2.59
N ALA A 210 -6.63 -12.82 3.18
CA ALA A 210 -6.76 -11.50 2.56
C ALA A 210 -5.90 -11.39 1.28
N PHE A 211 -4.65 -11.86 1.34
CA PHE A 211 -3.77 -11.99 0.19
C PHE A 211 -4.42 -12.77 -0.96
N TYR A 212 -5.03 -13.91 -0.64
CA TYR A 212 -5.73 -14.75 -1.63
C TYR A 212 -6.95 -14.04 -2.21
N LYS A 213 -7.83 -13.50 -1.36
CA LYS A 213 -9.08 -12.84 -1.79
C LYS A 213 -8.80 -11.64 -2.70
N LEU A 214 -7.85 -10.78 -2.34
CA LEU A 214 -7.46 -9.65 -3.18
C LEU A 214 -6.84 -10.13 -4.50
N SER A 215 -5.94 -11.13 -4.46
CA SER A 215 -5.32 -11.70 -5.67
C SER A 215 -6.35 -12.32 -6.62
N VAL A 216 -7.34 -13.06 -6.09
CA VAL A 216 -8.43 -13.63 -6.90
C VAL A 216 -9.29 -12.53 -7.50
N LYS A 217 -9.64 -11.50 -6.72
CA LYS A 217 -10.42 -10.37 -7.23
C LYS A 217 -9.68 -9.66 -8.37
N MET A 218 -8.39 -9.38 -8.20
CA MET A 218 -7.58 -8.75 -9.24
C MET A 218 -7.42 -9.65 -10.47
N ASN A 219 -7.15 -10.93 -10.28
CA ASN A 219 -7.07 -11.91 -11.37
C ASN A 219 -8.38 -12.03 -12.17
N SER A 220 -9.54 -11.75 -11.56
CA SER A 220 -10.82 -11.79 -12.30
C SER A 220 -10.91 -10.71 -13.39
N PHE A 221 -10.21 -9.59 -13.21
CA PHE A 221 -10.10 -8.53 -14.21
C PHE A 221 -8.81 -8.63 -15.05
N TYR A 222 -7.76 -9.23 -14.49
CA TYR A 222 -6.45 -9.41 -15.13
C TYR A 222 -6.05 -10.89 -15.24
N PRO A 223 -6.77 -11.72 -16.02
CA PRO A 223 -6.59 -13.19 -16.01
C PRO A 223 -5.25 -13.67 -16.60
N LYS A 224 -4.48 -12.78 -17.22
CA LYS A 224 -3.13 -13.05 -17.76
C LYS A 224 -2.02 -12.37 -16.97
N ASN A 225 -2.34 -11.61 -15.93
CA ASN A 225 -1.31 -11.02 -15.08
C ASN A 225 -0.62 -12.13 -14.29
N THR A 226 0.70 -12.23 -14.46
CA THR A 226 1.51 -13.31 -13.90
C THR A 226 1.65 -13.23 -12.39
N ASP A 227 1.63 -12.01 -11.82
CA ASP A 227 1.78 -11.79 -10.39
C ASP A 227 0.58 -12.32 -9.63
N PHE A 228 -0.66 -12.00 -10.02
CA PHE A 228 -1.84 -12.49 -9.33
C PHE A 228 -2.03 -14.01 -9.48
N LEU A 229 -1.69 -14.58 -10.63
CA LEU A 229 -1.65 -16.04 -10.81
C LEU A 229 -0.61 -16.69 -9.89
N CYS A 230 0.58 -16.09 -9.79
CA CYS A 230 1.64 -16.56 -8.90
C CYS A 230 1.22 -16.44 -7.43
N ASN A 231 0.58 -15.34 -7.04
CA ASN A 231 0.05 -15.15 -5.69
C ASN A 231 -0.94 -16.24 -5.29
N ILE A 232 -1.90 -16.54 -6.17
CA ILE A 232 -2.88 -17.61 -5.93
C ILE A 232 -2.15 -18.96 -5.75
N GLY A 233 -1.13 -19.23 -6.56
CA GLY A 233 -0.26 -20.40 -6.39
C GLY A 233 0.44 -20.42 -5.03
N SER A 234 1.01 -19.28 -4.61
CA SER A 234 1.70 -19.11 -3.32
C SER A 234 0.77 -19.37 -2.14
N TYR A 235 -0.48 -18.87 -2.18
CA TYR A 235 -1.48 -19.16 -1.16
C TYR A 235 -1.74 -20.68 -1.04
N HIS A 236 -1.98 -21.37 -2.15
CA HIS A 236 -2.18 -22.82 -2.13
C HIS A 236 -0.95 -23.56 -1.58
N MET A 237 0.26 -23.10 -1.89
CA MET A 237 1.50 -23.73 -1.41
C MET A 237 1.76 -23.50 0.09
N VAL A 238 1.49 -22.30 0.58
CA VAL A 238 1.87 -21.86 1.93
C VAL A 238 0.75 -22.07 2.93
N ALA A 239 -0.45 -21.52 2.67
CA ALA A 239 -1.57 -21.58 3.60
C ALA A 239 -2.31 -22.93 3.56
N GLN A 240 -2.47 -23.52 2.37
CA GLN A 240 -3.21 -24.79 2.21
C GLN A 240 -2.31 -26.02 2.13
N ASN A 241 -0.98 -25.86 2.15
CA ASN A 241 -0.01 -26.93 1.95
C ASN A 241 -0.28 -27.81 0.70
N ASN A 242 -0.89 -27.23 -0.34
CA ASN A 242 -1.32 -27.90 -1.56
C ASN A 242 -0.40 -27.57 -2.74
N CYS A 243 0.79 -28.18 -2.73
CA CYS A 243 1.81 -27.97 -3.75
C CYS A 243 1.36 -28.40 -5.16
N LYS A 244 0.44 -29.37 -5.28
CA LYS A 244 -0.08 -29.81 -6.58
C LYS A 244 -0.91 -28.72 -7.24
N THR A 245 -1.79 -28.05 -6.49
CA THR A 245 -2.57 -26.93 -7.01
C THR A 245 -1.67 -25.72 -7.27
N ALA A 246 -0.71 -25.43 -6.39
CA ALA A 246 0.26 -24.36 -6.61
C ALA A 246 1.01 -24.50 -7.94
N LEU A 247 1.55 -25.71 -8.23
CA LEU A 247 2.23 -26.00 -9.50
C LEU A 247 1.32 -25.76 -10.72
N LYS A 248 0.01 -26.03 -10.65
CA LYS A 248 -0.90 -25.73 -11.76
C LYS A 248 -0.98 -24.24 -12.06
N TYR A 249 -0.92 -23.38 -11.03
CA TYR A 249 -0.90 -21.94 -11.21
C TYR A 249 0.45 -21.44 -11.72
N TYR A 250 1.56 -21.95 -11.18
CA TYR A 250 2.88 -21.61 -11.70
C TYR A 250 3.05 -22.06 -13.15
N ASP A 251 2.56 -23.23 -13.53
CA ASP A 251 2.55 -23.69 -14.93
C ASP A 251 1.69 -22.79 -15.83
N LYS A 252 0.62 -22.15 -15.32
CA LYS A 252 -0.14 -21.12 -16.09
C LYS A 252 0.72 -19.89 -16.31
N VAL A 253 1.44 -19.42 -15.29
CA VAL A 253 2.37 -18.29 -15.40
C VAL A 253 3.46 -18.61 -16.43
N LEU A 254 4.10 -19.78 -16.34
CA LEU A 254 5.18 -20.20 -17.24
C LEU A 254 4.73 -20.42 -18.70
N LYS A 255 3.43 -20.62 -18.95
CA LYS A 255 2.88 -20.61 -20.31
C LYS A 255 2.77 -19.20 -20.89
N ILE A 256 2.56 -18.19 -20.05
CA ILE A 256 2.48 -16.78 -20.43
C ILE A 256 3.88 -16.19 -20.55
N LYS A 257 4.72 -16.45 -19.53
CA LYS A 257 6.08 -15.95 -19.39
C LYS A 257 7.01 -17.11 -18.95
N PRO A 258 7.65 -17.83 -19.89
CA PRO A 258 8.44 -19.03 -19.59
C PRO A 258 9.65 -18.82 -18.67
N ASP A 259 10.17 -17.59 -18.62
CA ASP A 259 11.30 -17.15 -17.81
C ASP A 259 10.88 -16.41 -16.53
N ASP A 260 9.60 -16.50 -16.13
CA ASP A 260 9.10 -15.84 -14.93
C ASP A 260 9.82 -16.36 -13.68
N TYR A 261 10.69 -15.52 -13.13
CA TYR A 261 11.54 -15.87 -11.99
C TYR A 261 10.74 -16.33 -10.78
N SER A 262 9.66 -15.62 -10.45
CA SER A 262 8.82 -15.93 -9.28
C SER A 262 8.15 -17.30 -9.42
N ALA A 263 7.54 -17.58 -10.57
CA ALA A 263 6.89 -18.88 -10.81
C ALA A 263 7.91 -20.02 -10.88
N LEU A 264 9.08 -19.82 -11.48
CA LEU A 264 10.14 -20.82 -11.53
C LEU A 264 10.69 -21.14 -10.14
N ASN A 265 11.04 -20.12 -9.36
CA ASN A 265 11.55 -20.29 -8.00
C ASN A 265 10.51 -20.99 -7.11
N ASN A 266 9.25 -20.56 -7.17
CA ASN A 266 8.18 -21.20 -6.41
C ASN A 266 7.88 -22.64 -6.89
N SER A 267 8.05 -22.94 -8.17
CA SER A 267 7.93 -24.31 -8.69
C SER A 267 9.03 -25.23 -8.17
N VAL A 268 10.26 -24.73 -8.04
CA VAL A 268 11.36 -25.45 -7.38
C VAL A 268 11.02 -25.73 -5.91
N LEU A 269 10.53 -24.74 -5.16
CA LEU A 269 10.11 -24.90 -3.77
C LEU A 269 8.98 -25.93 -3.63
N ALA A 270 7.96 -25.87 -4.50
CA ALA A 270 6.87 -26.84 -4.52
C ALA A 270 7.37 -28.26 -4.84
N ALA A 271 8.29 -28.42 -5.79
CA ALA A 271 8.89 -29.71 -6.13
C ALA A 271 9.68 -30.31 -4.96
N ARG A 272 10.43 -29.49 -4.22
CA ARG A 272 11.14 -29.88 -2.99
C ARG A 272 10.18 -30.34 -1.90
N LYS A 273 9.12 -29.57 -1.63
CA LYS A 273 8.07 -29.95 -0.68
C LYS A 273 7.39 -31.28 -1.04
N LEU A 274 7.19 -31.52 -2.34
CA LEU A 274 6.67 -32.80 -2.86
C LEU A 274 7.71 -33.93 -2.89
N LYS A 275 8.97 -33.66 -2.53
CA LYS A 275 10.11 -34.60 -2.65
C LYS A 275 10.22 -35.20 -4.06
N ASN A 276 10.02 -34.36 -5.10
CA ASN A 276 10.05 -34.78 -6.49
C ASN A 276 11.31 -34.23 -7.21
N PRO A 277 12.44 -34.97 -7.20
CA PRO A 277 13.72 -34.48 -7.75
C PRO A 277 13.69 -34.31 -9.27
N LYS A 278 12.80 -35.02 -9.99
CA LYS A 278 12.64 -34.84 -11.44
C LYS A 278 12.03 -33.48 -11.77
N LEU A 279 10.99 -33.08 -11.05
CA LEU A 279 10.38 -31.75 -11.20
C LEU A 279 11.34 -30.65 -10.75
N GLU A 280 12.03 -30.84 -9.62
CA GLU A 280 13.02 -29.87 -9.16
C GLU A 280 14.10 -29.63 -10.22
N LYS A 281 14.70 -30.71 -10.75
CA LYS A 281 15.71 -30.62 -11.80
C LYS A 281 15.18 -29.96 -13.07
N LYS A 282 13.90 -30.17 -13.42
CA LYS A 282 13.25 -29.50 -14.57
C LYS A 282 13.24 -27.98 -14.36
N TYR A 283 12.65 -27.49 -13.27
CA TYR A 283 12.52 -26.05 -13.02
C TYR A 283 13.87 -25.37 -12.75
N MET A 284 14.80 -26.04 -12.05
CA MET A 284 16.16 -25.53 -11.83
C MET A 284 16.95 -25.34 -13.13
N LYS A 285 16.66 -26.10 -14.20
CA LYS A 285 17.28 -25.90 -15.51
C LYS A 285 16.72 -24.68 -16.24
N MET A 286 15.46 -24.33 -15.98
CA MET A 286 14.80 -23.18 -16.59
C MET A 286 15.18 -21.85 -15.91
N LEU A 287 15.65 -21.90 -14.65
CA LEU A 287 16.15 -20.74 -13.91
C LEU A 287 17.54 -20.24 -14.37
N LYS A 288 18.21 -20.96 -15.27
CA LYS A 288 19.59 -20.68 -15.69
C LYS A 288 19.68 -19.80 -16.91
#